data_AF-A0A9D1Q6T3-F1
#
_entry.id   AF-A0A9D1Q6T3-F1
#
_cell.length_a   1.000
_cell.length_b   1.000
_cell.length_c   1.000
_cell.angle_alpha   90.00
_cell.angle_beta   90.00
_cell.angle_gamma   90.00
#
_symmetry.space_group_name_H-M   'P 1'
#
loop_
_entity.id
_entity.type
_entity.pdbx_description
1 polymer ?
#
loop_
_entity_poly.entity_id
_entity_poly.type
_entity_poly.pdbx_seq_one_letter_code
_entity_poly.pdbx_strand_id
1 'polypeptide(L)' 'NIELRDAKGNDTFANELLNEGGKKQVPCLRISNADGTVNWMYESDTINQYLESLTAAGK' A
#
# COMPACT_ATOMS: atom_id res chain seq x y z
N ASN A 1 -11.39 6.36 -2.58
CA ASN A 1 -11.79 5.00 -2.14
C ASN A 1 -10.51 4.21 -1.91
N ILE A 2 -10.27 3.65 -0.72
CA ILE A 2 -9.06 2.88 -0.42
C ILE A 2 -9.45 1.40 -0.40
N GLU A 3 -8.83 0.58 -1.25
CA GLU A 3 -9.09 -0.86 -1.29
C GLU A 3 -8.24 -1.60 -0.25
N LEU A 4 -8.88 -2.43 0.57
CA LEU A 4 -8.18 -3.31 1.52
C LEU A 4 -7.91 -4.65 0.85
N ARG A 5 -6.64 -5.00 0.68
CA ARG A 5 -6.19 -6.30 0.14
C ARG A 5 -5.46 -7.07 1.23
N ASP A 6 -5.90 -8.29 1.48
CA ASP A 6 -5.26 -9.17 2.47
C ASP A 6 -4.16 -10.00 1.82
N ALA A 7 -2.90 -9.56 1.97
CA ALA A 7 -1.73 -10.29 1.45
C ALA A 7 -1.25 -11.43 2.37
N LYS A 8 -1.91 -11.64 3.52
CA LYS A 8 -1.52 -12.68 4.50
C LYS A 8 -2.24 -14.01 4.25
N GLY A 9 -3.52 -13.96 3.88
CA GLY A 9 -4.38 -15.10 3.59
C GLY A 9 -4.66 -15.31 2.11
N ASN A 10 -4.21 -14.40 1.23
CA ASN A 10 -4.39 -14.53 -0.21
C ASN A 10 -3.04 -14.57 -0.94
N ASP A 11 -2.69 -15.74 -1.46
CA ASP A 11 -1.42 -15.95 -2.17
C ASP A 11 -1.31 -15.13 -3.46
N THR A 12 -2.42 -14.72 -4.08
CA THR A 12 -2.38 -13.83 -5.25
C THR A 12 -1.83 -12.46 -4.87
N PHE A 13 -2.37 -11.84 -3.81
CA PHE A 13 -1.90 -10.54 -3.33
C PHE A 13 -0.52 -10.62 -2.70
N ALA A 14 -0.20 -11.74 -2.04
CA ALA A 14 1.13 -11.99 -1.54
C ALA A 14 2.19 -12.04 -2.65
N ASN A 15 1.88 -12.73 -3.75
CA ASN A 15 2.76 -12.80 -4.91
C ASN A 15 2.86 -11.45 -5.62
N GLU A 16 1.75 -10.73 -5.77
CA GLU A 16 1.74 -9.36 -6.31
C GLU A 16 2.67 -8.44 -5.48
N LEU A 17 2.51 -8.44 -4.15
CA LEU A 17 3.36 -7.70 -3.22
C LEU A 17 4.84 -8.09 -3.32
N LEU A 18 5.14 -9.37 -3.47
CA LEU A 18 6.53 -9.83 -3.60
C LEU A 18 7.14 -9.43 -4.95
N ASN A 19 6.38 -9.54 -6.04
CA ASN A 19 6.86 -9.25 -7.39
C ASN A 19 6.93 -7.73 -7.68
N GLU A 20 5.90 -6.97 -7.29
CA GLU A 20 5.84 -5.53 -7.50
C GLU A 20 6.52 -4.75 -6.36
N GLY A 21 6.31 -5.16 -5.11
CA GLY A 21 6.84 -4.48 -3.92
C GLY A 21 8.20 -4.99 -3.46
N GLY A 22 8.64 -6.15 -3.94
CA GLY A 22 9.93 -6.76 -3.60
C GLY A 22 9.98 -7.46 -2.24
N LYS A 23 9.00 -7.25 -1.35
CA LYS A 23 8.98 -7.83 0.01
C LYS A 23 7.57 -8.22 0.43
N LYS A 24 7.37 -9.48 0.80
CA LYS A 24 6.15 -9.97 1.47
C LYS A 24 6.13 -9.56 2.95
N GLN A 25 6.03 -8.26 3.21
CA GLN A 25 5.98 -7.68 4.56
C GLN A 25 4.68 -6.89 4.75
N VAL A 26 3.96 -7.18 5.82
CA VAL A 26 2.74 -6.46 6.23
C VAL A 26 2.95 -5.83 7.61
N PRO A 27 2.34 -4.66 7.90
CA PRO A 27 1.47 -3.87 7.02
C PRO A 27 2.25 -3.18 5.89
N CYS A 28 1.62 -3.06 4.72
CA CYS A 28 2.18 -2.35 3.58
C CYS A 28 1.08 -1.57 2.87
N LEU A 29 1.44 -0.43 2.26
CA LEU A 29 0.55 0.40 1.47
C LEU A 29 1.09 0.54 0.06
N ARG A 30 0.24 0.25 -0.93
CA ARG A 30 0.51 0.47 -2.35
C ARG A 30 -0.11 1.80 -2.77
N ILE A 31 0.70 2.66 -3.36
CA ILE A 31 0.29 3.97 -3.87
C ILE A 31 0.51 3.98 -5.37
N SER A 32 -0.58 4.07 -6.13
CA SER A 32 -0.55 4.21 -7.58
C SER A 32 -0.68 5.68 -7.94
N ASN A 33 0.38 6.29 -8.48
CA ASN A 33 0.36 7.67 -8.93
C ASN A 33 -0.22 7.77 -10.35
N ALA A 34 -0.78 8.94 -10.69
CA ALA A 34 -1.33 9.21 -12.03
C ALA A 34 -0.27 9.16 -13.13
N ASP A 35 1.01 9.34 -12.78
CA ASP A 35 2.16 9.22 -13.69
C ASP A 35 2.49 7.74 -14.04
N GLY A 36 1.76 6.77 -13.48
CA GLY A 36 1.98 5.34 -13.69
C GLY A 36 3.01 4.72 -12.74
N THR A 37 3.63 5.52 -11.86
CA THR A 37 4.54 5.01 -10.83
C THR A 37 3.77 4.36 -9.69
N VAL A 38 4.25 3.19 -9.26
CA VAL A 38 3.71 2.46 -8.10
C VAL A 38 4.75 2.52 -6.99
N ASN A 39 4.37 3.09 -5.85
CA ASN A 39 5.21 3.14 -4.67
C ASN A 39 4.67 2.21 -3.59
N TRP A 40 5.56 1.48 -2.94
CA TRP A 40 5.24 0.61 -1.83
C TRP A 40 5.82 1.17 -0.55
N MET A 41 4.99 1.25 0.47
CA MET A 41 5.35 1.75 1.79
C MET A 41 5.19 0.61 2.79
N TYR A 42 6.21 0.39 3.62
CA TYR A 42 6.24 -0.70 4.61
C TYR A 42 6.31 -0.20 6.04
N GLU A 43 6.60 1.08 6.22
CA GLU A 43 6.73 1.71 7.53
C GLU A 43 5.35 2.05 8.07
N SER A 44 4.97 1.39 9.18
CA SER A 44 3.63 1.53 9.77
C SER A 44 3.31 2.98 10.14
N ASP A 45 4.30 3.72 10.65
CA ASP A 45 4.13 5.13 11.04
C ASP A 45 3.86 6.02 9.82
N THR A 46 4.63 5.84 8.74
CA THR A 46 4.45 6.59 7.49
C THR A 46 3.14 6.22 6.79
N ILE A 47 2.73 4.95 6.84
CA ILE A 47 1.44 4.51 6.29
C ILE A 47 0.30 5.25 6.98
N ASN A 48 0.30 5.31 8.32
CA ASN A 48 -0.71 6.05 9.07
C ASN A 48 -0.71 7.54 8.68
N GLN A 49 0.45 8.20 8.72
CA GLN A 49 0.57 9.62 8.34
C GLN A 49 0.06 9.88 6.91
N TYR A 50 0.35 8.98 5.97
CA TYR A 50 -0.10 9.10 4.59
C TYR A 50 -1.60 8.93 4.47
N LEU A 51 -2.18 7.92 5.13
CA LEU A 51 -3.63 7.71 5.18
C LEU A 51 -4.34 8.91 5.80
N GLU A 52 -3.81 9.46 6.90
CA GLU A 52 -4.32 10.69 7.51
C GLU A 52 -4.25 11.87 6.54
N SER A 53 -3.11 12.06 5.86
CA SER A 53 -2.94 13.12 4.85
C SER A 53 -3.94 12.98 3.69
N LEU A 54 -4.25 11.76 3.25
CA LEU A 54 -5.25 11.53 2.21
C LEU A 54 -6.66 11.93 2.67
N THR A 55 -6.99 11.73 3.95
CA THR A 55 -8.28 12.17 4.50
C THR A 55 -8.31 13.68 4.76
N ALA A 56 -7.19 14.28 5.16
CA ALA A 56 -7.07 15.70 5.44
C ALA A 56 -7.06 16.58 4.18
N ALA A 57 -6.50 16.11 3.07
CA ALA A 57 -6.44 16.83 1.80
C ALA A 57 -7.81 16.95 1.08
N GLY A 58 -8.87 16.35 1.62
CA GLY A 58 -10.23 16.40 1.09
C GLY A 58 -11.18 17.39 1.80
N LYS A 59 -10.66 18.30 2.63
CA LYS A 59 -11.45 19.38 3.26
C LYS A 59 -11.37 20.70 2.51
#